data_AF-A0A924P1C9-F1
#
_entry.id   AF-A0A924P1C9-F1
#
_cell.length_a   1.000
_cell.length_b   1.000
_cell.length_c   1.000
_cell.angle_alpha   90.00
_cell.angle_beta   90.00
_cell.angle_gamma   90.00
#
_symmetry.space_group_name_H-M   'P 1'
#
loop_
_entity.id
_entity.type
_entity.pdbx_description
1 polymer ?
#
loop_
_entity_poly.entity_id
_entity_poly.type
_entity_poly.pdbx_seq_one_letter_code
_entity_poly.pdbx_strand_id
1 'polypeptide(L)'
;GFRAVTFDEVAAAYTEQIKGLIEGGVDLLLIETIFDTLNAKAAIYAAKKHFRQAGIPELPIMISGTITDASGRTLSGQTLEAFYVSVMHANPLSIGLNCALGAAEMRPHVEELSQISACFTSAYPNAGLPNAFGEYDEQPHETAHIIEEWAANGWLNIVGGCCGTTPDHIRHIADEVAKFKPRLLPVLEEVM
;
A
#
# COMPACT_ATOMS: atom_id res chain seq x y z
N GLY A 1 10.22 -11.44 -23.88
CA GLY A 1 11.06 -10.23 -23.77
C GLY A 1 12.25 -10.51 -22.89
N PHE A 2 13.31 -9.70 -22.97
CA PHE A 2 14.49 -9.78 -22.10
C PHE A 2 14.11 -9.43 -20.65
N ARG A 3 14.76 -10.08 -19.68
CA ARG A 3 14.64 -9.80 -18.24
C ARG A 3 16.05 -9.65 -17.67
N ALA A 4 16.32 -8.53 -16.99
CA ALA A 4 17.63 -8.25 -16.42
C ALA A 4 17.93 -9.04 -15.13
N VAL A 5 16.88 -9.48 -14.44
CA VAL A 5 16.94 -10.28 -13.22
C VAL A 5 15.89 -11.39 -13.26
N THR A 6 16.13 -12.44 -12.50
CA THR A 6 15.25 -13.58 -12.30
C THR A 6 14.46 -13.45 -11.00
N PHE A 7 13.40 -14.25 -10.87
CA PHE A 7 12.61 -14.30 -9.64
C PHE A 7 13.46 -14.68 -8.42
N ASP A 8 14.35 -15.68 -8.58
CA ASP A 8 15.19 -16.17 -7.49
C ASP A 8 16.22 -15.13 -7.02
N GLU A 9 16.78 -14.34 -7.94
CA GLU A 9 17.69 -13.24 -7.59
C GLU A 9 16.95 -12.16 -6.77
N VAL A 10 15.75 -11.76 -7.20
CA VAL A 10 14.93 -10.79 -6.47
C VAL A 10 14.48 -11.34 -5.11
N ALA A 11 14.08 -12.60 -5.05
CA ALA A 11 13.68 -13.26 -3.80
C ALA A 11 14.86 -13.40 -2.82
N ALA A 12 16.07 -13.67 -3.32
CA ALA A 12 17.28 -13.71 -2.50
C ALA A 12 17.59 -12.34 -1.88
N ALA A 13 17.51 -11.27 -2.68
CA ALA A 13 17.70 -9.90 -2.19
C ALA A 13 16.67 -9.50 -1.12
N TYR A 14 15.38 -9.78 -1.34
CA TYR A 14 14.36 -9.55 -0.32
C TYR A 14 14.59 -10.40 0.94
N THR A 15 15.06 -11.64 0.81
CA THR A 15 15.34 -12.50 1.97
C THR A 15 16.41 -11.89 2.87
N GLU A 16 17.46 -11.30 2.28
CA GLU A 16 18.51 -10.61 3.02
C GLU A 16 17.96 -9.39 3.76
N GLN A 17 17.20 -8.53 3.06
CA GLN A 17 16.58 -7.34 3.66
C GLN A 17 15.62 -7.70 4.81
N ILE A 18 14.73 -8.68 4.60
CA ILE A 18 13.72 -9.10 5.58
C ILE A 18 14.37 -9.64 6.84
N LYS A 19 15.47 -10.40 6.73
CA LYS A 19 16.22 -10.87 7.90
C LYS A 19 16.71 -9.70 8.75
N GLY A 20 17.33 -8.71 8.12
CA GLY A 20 17.81 -7.52 8.82
C GLY A 20 16.69 -6.76 9.53
N LEU A 21 15.52 -6.62 8.90
CA LEU A 21 14.35 -6.00 9.51
C LEU A 21 13.84 -6.78 10.73
N ILE A 22 13.72 -8.10 10.61
CA ILE A 22 13.26 -8.97 11.71
C ILE A 22 14.25 -8.97 12.88
N GLU A 23 15.55 -9.04 12.61
CA GLU A 23 16.59 -8.92 13.64
C GLU A 23 16.57 -7.54 14.31
N GLY A 24 16.16 -6.50 13.57
CA GLY A 24 15.90 -5.16 14.09
C GLY A 24 14.65 -5.03 14.97
N GLY A 25 13.82 -6.08 15.04
CA GLY A 25 12.65 -6.12 15.93
C GLY A 25 11.42 -5.38 15.40
N VAL A 26 11.22 -5.33 14.07
CA VAL A 26 9.99 -4.74 13.49
C VAL A 26 8.73 -5.50 13.88
N ASP A 27 7.61 -4.80 14.01
CA ASP A 27 6.31 -5.41 14.34
C ASP A 27 5.58 -5.98 13.12
N LEU A 28 5.92 -5.51 11.91
CA LEU A 28 5.29 -5.91 10.64
C LEU A 28 6.24 -5.69 9.47
N LEU A 29 5.90 -6.26 8.31
CA LEU A 29 6.58 -6.02 7.04
C LEU A 29 5.66 -5.24 6.10
N LEU A 30 6.13 -4.12 5.56
CA LEU A 30 5.44 -3.34 4.54
C LEU A 30 6.14 -3.50 3.20
N ILE A 31 5.45 -4.10 2.22
CA ILE A 31 5.90 -4.19 0.83
C ILE A 31 5.20 -3.04 0.09
N GLU A 32 5.88 -1.91 -0.07
CA GLU A 32 5.30 -0.70 -0.63
C GLU A 32 5.88 -0.28 -1.99
N THR A 33 5.21 0.70 -2.60
CA THR A 33 5.59 1.28 -3.89
C THR A 33 5.70 0.22 -4.99
N ILE A 34 4.75 -0.72 -4.99
CA ILE A 34 4.76 -1.84 -5.92
C ILE A 34 4.28 -1.36 -7.30
N PHE A 35 5.23 -1.23 -8.21
CA PHE A 35 4.97 -0.98 -9.63
C PHE A 35 4.93 -2.26 -10.47
N ASP A 36 5.56 -3.35 -9.99
CA ASP A 36 5.57 -4.67 -10.63
C ASP A 36 5.19 -5.78 -9.64
N THR A 37 4.13 -6.51 -9.97
CA THR A 37 3.52 -7.52 -9.09
C THR A 37 4.37 -8.78 -8.97
N LEU A 38 5.21 -9.11 -9.96
CA LEU A 38 6.10 -10.26 -9.85
C LEU A 38 7.17 -10.00 -8.79
N ASN A 39 7.67 -8.76 -8.70
CA ASN A 39 8.58 -8.35 -7.64
C ASN A 39 7.92 -8.42 -6.25
N ALA A 40 6.66 -7.99 -6.12
CA ALA A 40 5.93 -8.14 -4.87
C ALA A 40 5.74 -9.62 -4.48
N LYS A 41 5.45 -10.50 -5.44
CA LYS A 41 5.37 -11.95 -5.19
C LYS A 41 6.71 -12.54 -4.74
N ALA A 42 7.83 -12.02 -5.24
CA ALA A 42 9.16 -12.41 -4.78
C ALA A 42 9.40 -12.00 -3.31
N ALA A 43 8.99 -10.78 -2.92
CA ALA A 43 9.04 -10.31 -1.53
C ALA A 43 8.14 -11.15 -0.60
N ILE A 44 6.90 -11.42 -1.00
CA ILE A 44 5.95 -12.26 -0.25
C ILE A 44 6.52 -13.68 -0.07
N TYR A 45 7.07 -14.25 -1.14
CA TYR A 45 7.72 -15.56 -1.09
C TYR A 45 8.91 -15.56 -0.13
N ALA A 46 9.79 -14.55 -0.22
CA ALA A 46 10.95 -14.40 0.66
C ALA A 46 10.54 -14.34 2.14
N ALA A 47 9.54 -13.52 2.47
CA ALA A 47 9.01 -13.39 3.84
C ALA A 47 8.47 -14.73 4.36
N LYS A 48 7.53 -15.34 3.65
CA LYS A 48 6.90 -16.61 4.06
C LYS A 48 7.90 -17.77 4.13
N LYS A 49 8.88 -17.79 3.23
CA LYS A 49 9.97 -18.79 3.26
C LYS A 49 10.83 -18.59 4.49
N HIS A 50 11.22 -17.35 4.80
CA HIS A 50 12.06 -17.05 5.95
C HIS A 50 11.41 -17.51 7.26
N PHE A 51 10.16 -17.10 7.52
CA PHE A 51 9.44 -17.51 8.74
C PHE A 51 9.31 -19.02 8.86
N ARG A 52 8.95 -19.70 7.76
CA ARG A 52 8.86 -21.17 7.72
C ARG A 52 10.18 -21.86 8.00
N GLN A 53 11.29 -21.35 7.45
CA GLN A 53 12.62 -21.93 7.65
C GLN A 53 13.18 -21.66 9.04
N ALA A 54 12.92 -20.47 9.59
CA ALA A 54 13.33 -20.09 10.94
C ALA A 54 12.48 -20.76 12.03
N GLY A 55 11.28 -21.25 11.69
CA GLY A 55 10.36 -21.87 12.63
C GLY A 55 9.79 -20.86 13.64
N ILE A 56 9.68 -19.59 13.27
CA ILE A 56 9.16 -18.51 14.11
C ILE A 56 7.81 -18.01 13.56
N PRO A 57 6.94 -17.40 14.39
CA PRO A 57 5.66 -16.86 13.94
C PRO A 57 5.80 -15.85 12.80
N GLU A 58 4.88 -15.88 11.82
CA GLU A 58 4.82 -14.88 10.76
C GLU A 58 4.45 -13.51 11.34
N LEU A 59 5.20 -12.46 10.95
CA LEU A 59 4.77 -11.08 11.17
C LEU A 59 3.65 -10.71 10.18
N PRO A 60 2.72 -9.80 10.56
CA PRO A 60 1.75 -9.25 9.63
C PRO A 60 2.43 -8.60 8.42
N ILE A 61 1.86 -8.80 7.23
CA ILE A 61 2.33 -8.18 5.99
C ILE A 61 1.33 -7.13 5.53
N MET A 62 1.79 -5.91 5.31
CA MET A 62 1.06 -4.87 4.59
C MET A 62 1.58 -4.81 3.15
N ILE A 63 0.68 -4.58 2.20
CA ILE A 63 1.01 -4.50 0.77
C ILE A 63 0.47 -3.19 0.22
N SER A 64 1.30 -2.41 -0.46
CA SER A 64 0.88 -1.15 -1.08
C SER A 64 1.34 -1.03 -2.52
N GLY A 65 0.37 -0.93 -3.42
CA GLY A 65 0.58 -0.73 -4.84
C GLY A 65 0.77 0.73 -5.21
N THR A 66 1.33 0.96 -6.39
CA THR A 66 1.40 2.29 -6.99
C THR A 66 0.73 2.26 -8.36
N ILE A 67 -0.32 3.05 -8.51
CA ILE A 67 -0.99 3.31 -9.78
C ILE A 67 -0.27 4.48 -10.44
N THR A 68 0.28 4.28 -11.63
CA THR A 68 1.27 5.21 -12.20
C THR A 68 0.67 6.34 -13.02
N ASP A 69 -0.58 6.23 -13.45
CA ASP A 69 -1.26 7.26 -14.23
C ASP A 69 -2.79 7.15 -14.12
N ALA A 70 -3.48 8.09 -14.78
CA ALA A 70 -4.94 8.16 -14.83
C ALA A 70 -5.62 6.96 -15.50
N SER A 71 -4.87 6.02 -16.11
CA SER A 71 -5.44 4.78 -16.66
C SER A 71 -5.85 3.78 -15.58
N GLY A 72 -5.47 4.02 -14.31
CA GLY A 72 -5.82 3.15 -13.19
C GLY A 72 -5.03 1.84 -13.15
N ARG A 73 -3.82 1.84 -13.74
CA ARG A 73 -2.97 0.65 -13.84
C ARG A 73 -1.64 0.81 -13.12
N THR A 74 -1.11 -0.31 -12.64
CA THR A 74 0.30 -0.40 -12.24
C THR A 74 1.21 -0.25 -13.45
N LEU A 75 2.50 0.00 -13.24
CA LEU A 75 3.49 0.06 -14.33
C LEU A 75 3.55 -1.26 -15.14
N SER A 76 3.28 -2.40 -14.49
CA SER A 76 3.17 -3.70 -15.15
C SER A 76 1.83 -3.91 -15.88
N GLY A 77 0.98 -2.88 -15.95
CA GLY A 77 -0.28 -2.86 -16.71
C GLY A 77 -1.47 -3.54 -16.01
N GLN A 78 -1.36 -3.92 -14.74
CA GLN A 78 -2.47 -4.56 -14.02
C GLN A 78 -3.49 -3.52 -13.58
N THR A 79 -4.77 -3.87 -13.66
CA THR A 79 -5.83 -3.14 -12.95
C THR A 79 -5.66 -3.33 -11.44
N LEU A 80 -6.31 -2.48 -10.66
CA LEU A 80 -6.28 -2.56 -9.20
C LEU A 80 -6.83 -3.89 -8.68
N GLU A 81 -7.96 -4.35 -9.23
CA GLU A 81 -8.51 -5.67 -8.92
C GLU A 81 -7.54 -6.81 -9.25
N ALA A 82 -6.94 -6.78 -10.45
CA ALA A 82 -5.99 -7.82 -10.85
C ALA A 82 -4.74 -7.84 -9.95
N PHE A 83 -4.27 -6.65 -9.52
CA PHE A 83 -3.19 -6.54 -8.54
C PHE A 83 -3.59 -7.18 -7.20
N TYR A 84 -4.75 -6.81 -6.64
CA TYR A 84 -5.22 -7.35 -5.36
C TYR A 84 -5.37 -8.87 -5.40
N VAL A 85 -6.06 -9.43 -6.43
CA VAL A 85 -6.22 -10.88 -6.60
C VAL A 85 -4.86 -11.58 -6.71
N SER A 86 -3.88 -10.94 -7.37
CA SER A 86 -2.54 -11.51 -7.53
C SER A 86 -1.76 -11.63 -6.22
N VAL A 87 -2.08 -10.83 -5.20
CA VAL A 87 -1.32 -10.75 -3.93
C VAL A 87 -2.13 -11.18 -2.70
N MET A 88 -3.45 -11.34 -2.79
CA MET A 88 -4.31 -11.69 -1.64
C MET A 88 -3.94 -13.03 -0.96
N HIS A 89 -3.29 -13.95 -1.70
CA HIS A 89 -2.74 -15.20 -1.16
C HIS A 89 -1.67 -14.99 -0.08
N ALA A 90 -1.13 -13.76 0.08
CA ALA A 90 -0.27 -13.40 1.19
C ALA A 90 -1.00 -13.37 2.54
N ASN A 91 -2.34 -13.30 2.53
CA ASN A 91 -3.19 -12.98 3.69
C ASN A 91 -2.73 -11.67 4.37
N PRO A 92 -2.71 -10.55 3.64
CA PRO A 92 -2.17 -9.31 4.18
C PRO A 92 -3.04 -8.74 5.29
N LEU A 93 -2.41 -8.05 6.24
CA LEU A 93 -3.09 -7.22 7.24
C LEU A 93 -3.86 -6.10 6.53
N SER A 94 -3.19 -5.40 5.61
CA SER A 94 -3.81 -4.39 4.76
C SER A 94 -3.32 -4.44 3.33
N ILE A 95 -4.19 -4.00 2.42
CA ILE A 95 -3.87 -3.67 1.04
C ILE A 95 -4.07 -2.17 0.83
N GLY A 96 -3.16 -1.53 0.12
CA GLY A 96 -3.20 -0.08 -0.04
C GLY A 96 -2.60 0.47 -1.32
N LEU A 97 -2.63 1.79 -1.37
CA LEU A 97 -2.04 2.58 -2.44
C LEU A 97 -1.15 3.69 -1.88
N ASN A 98 -0.03 3.91 -2.56
CA ASN A 98 0.90 4.99 -2.22
C ASN A 98 1.67 5.51 -3.43
N CYS A 99 2.17 6.73 -3.28
CA CYS A 99 2.99 7.43 -4.28
C CYS A 99 2.27 7.63 -5.63
N ALA A 100 3.01 8.19 -6.59
CA ALA A 100 2.63 8.58 -7.96
C ALA A 100 1.49 9.61 -8.09
N LEU A 101 0.45 9.51 -7.28
CA LEU A 101 -0.75 10.32 -7.30
C LEU A 101 -0.87 11.17 -6.04
N GLY A 102 -1.44 12.37 -6.19
CA GLY A 102 -1.93 13.16 -5.07
C GLY A 102 -3.24 12.58 -4.52
N ALA A 103 -3.76 13.18 -3.45
CA ALA A 103 -5.01 12.72 -2.85
C ALA A 103 -6.18 12.88 -3.84
N ALA A 104 -6.25 13.97 -4.60
CA ALA A 104 -7.33 14.17 -5.57
C ALA A 104 -7.39 13.04 -6.63
N GLU A 105 -6.25 12.66 -7.19
CA GLU A 105 -6.17 11.65 -8.25
C GLU A 105 -6.31 10.22 -7.72
N MET A 106 -5.87 9.97 -6.48
CA MET A 106 -5.94 8.63 -5.88
C MET A 106 -7.36 8.25 -5.42
N ARG A 107 -8.23 9.25 -5.19
CA ARG A 107 -9.60 9.08 -4.68
C ARG A 107 -10.41 7.93 -5.31
N PRO A 108 -10.62 7.85 -6.65
CA PRO A 108 -11.40 6.77 -7.25
C PRO A 108 -10.81 5.38 -6.99
N HIS A 109 -9.48 5.28 -6.88
CA HIS A 109 -8.80 4.01 -6.62
C HIS A 109 -8.93 3.58 -5.16
N VAL A 110 -8.97 4.52 -4.21
CA VAL A 110 -9.26 4.22 -2.80
C VAL A 110 -10.69 3.71 -2.64
N GLU A 111 -11.65 4.34 -3.30
CA GLU A 111 -13.04 3.88 -3.32
C GLU A 111 -13.14 2.45 -3.87
N GLU A 112 -12.58 2.20 -5.06
CA GLU A 112 -12.55 0.87 -5.69
C GLU A 112 -11.87 -0.17 -4.77
N LEU A 113 -10.70 0.14 -4.22
CA LEU A 113 -9.98 -0.76 -3.32
C LEU A 113 -10.82 -1.12 -2.09
N SER A 114 -11.55 -0.15 -1.53
CA SER A 114 -12.43 -0.35 -0.37
C SER A 114 -13.61 -1.27 -0.66
N GLN A 115 -14.01 -1.42 -1.91
CA GLN A 115 -15.12 -2.30 -2.30
C GLN A 115 -14.64 -3.73 -2.55
N ILE A 116 -13.44 -3.91 -3.11
CA ILE A 116 -12.92 -5.23 -3.49
C ILE A 116 -12.12 -5.94 -2.38
N SER A 117 -11.62 -5.20 -1.39
CA SER A 117 -10.66 -5.75 -0.42
C SER A 117 -11.33 -6.48 0.73
N ALA A 118 -10.94 -7.74 0.97
CA ALA A 118 -11.38 -8.51 2.13
C ALA A 118 -10.64 -8.16 3.44
N CYS A 119 -9.47 -7.52 3.35
CA CYS A 119 -8.66 -7.07 4.48
C CYS A 119 -8.77 -5.55 4.69
N PHE A 120 -8.02 -5.03 5.66
CA PHE A 120 -7.98 -3.60 5.94
C PHE A 120 -7.43 -2.83 4.74
N THR A 121 -7.83 -1.58 4.57
CA THR A 121 -7.33 -0.70 3.51
C THR A 121 -6.43 0.39 4.05
N SER A 122 -5.37 0.68 3.30
CA SER A 122 -4.43 1.76 3.60
C SER A 122 -4.24 2.70 2.42
N ALA A 123 -4.10 4.00 2.66
CA ALA A 123 -3.75 4.95 1.61
C ALA A 123 -2.84 6.05 2.15
N TYR A 124 -1.79 6.36 1.40
CA TYR A 124 -0.85 7.42 1.74
C TYR A 124 -0.37 8.11 0.45
N PRO A 125 -1.14 9.10 -0.05
CA PRO A 125 -0.84 9.80 -1.29
C PRO A 125 0.35 10.75 -1.15
N ASN A 126 0.83 11.26 -2.28
CA ASN A 126 1.75 12.40 -2.28
C ASN A 126 1.02 13.70 -1.86
N ALA A 127 1.78 14.73 -1.49
CA ALA A 127 1.27 16.09 -1.30
C ALA A 127 0.98 16.74 -2.68
N GLY A 128 -0.06 16.26 -3.34
CA GLY A 128 -0.39 16.60 -4.73
C GLY A 128 0.55 15.92 -5.74
N LEU A 129 0.39 16.29 -7.02
CA LEU A 129 1.31 15.90 -8.08
C LEU A 129 2.57 16.80 -8.06
N PRO A 130 3.75 16.28 -8.40
CA PRO A 130 4.96 17.09 -8.46
C PRO A 130 4.84 18.16 -9.55
N ASN A 131 5.30 19.37 -9.26
CA ASN A 131 5.37 20.47 -10.22
C ASN A 131 6.51 20.26 -11.25
N ALA A 132 6.68 21.19 -12.19
CA ALA A 132 7.68 21.09 -13.25
C ALA A 132 9.15 21.06 -12.73
N PHE A 133 9.37 21.42 -11.47
CA PHE A 133 10.67 21.36 -10.79
C PHE A 133 10.82 20.11 -9.90
N GLY A 134 9.79 19.25 -9.85
CA GLY A 134 9.77 18.05 -9.01
C GLY A 134 9.41 18.31 -7.55
N GLU A 135 8.90 19.51 -7.23
CA GLU A 135 8.50 19.90 -5.88
C GLU A 135 7.00 19.66 -5.65
N TYR A 136 6.57 19.63 -4.41
CA TYR A 136 5.18 19.37 -4.00
C TYR A 136 4.61 20.62 -3.32
N ASP A 137 3.63 21.24 -3.98
CA ASP A 137 3.10 22.56 -3.58
C ASP A 137 1.84 22.46 -2.69
N GLU A 138 1.20 21.30 -2.65
CA GLU A 138 -0.04 21.07 -1.87
C GLU A 138 0.25 21.25 -0.37
N GLN A 139 -0.59 22.02 0.30
CA GLN A 139 -0.44 22.37 1.70
C GLN A 139 -1.05 21.30 2.62
N PRO A 140 -0.59 21.19 3.88
CA PRO A 140 -1.08 20.21 4.85
C PRO A 140 -2.61 20.09 4.96
N HIS A 141 -3.31 21.21 4.97
CA HIS A 141 -4.76 21.26 5.12
C HIS A 141 -5.50 20.84 3.84
N GLU A 142 -4.90 21.01 2.66
CA GLU A 142 -5.48 20.61 1.38
C GLU A 142 -5.48 19.08 1.26
N THR A 143 -4.33 18.44 1.51
CA THR A 143 -4.23 16.97 1.54
C THR A 143 -5.16 16.37 2.57
N ALA A 144 -5.19 16.93 3.79
CA ALA A 144 -6.01 16.43 4.88
C ALA A 144 -7.52 16.52 4.58
N HIS A 145 -7.98 17.60 3.96
CA HIS A 145 -9.39 17.77 3.62
C HIS A 145 -9.88 16.73 2.59
N ILE A 146 -9.04 16.35 1.64
CA ILE A 146 -9.39 15.28 0.68
C ILE A 146 -9.42 13.92 1.38
N ILE A 147 -8.46 13.64 2.27
CA ILE A 147 -8.43 12.39 3.04
C ILE A 147 -9.60 12.30 4.04
N GLU A 148 -10.06 13.44 4.57
CA GLU A 148 -11.26 13.54 5.41
C GLU A 148 -12.48 12.94 4.71
N GLU A 149 -12.66 13.23 3.41
CA GLU A 149 -13.74 12.67 2.59
C GLU A 149 -13.67 11.14 2.54
N TRP A 150 -12.48 10.57 2.37
CA TRP A 150 -12.29 9.12 2.30
C TRP A 150 -12.62 8.44 3.64
N ALA A 151 -12.23 9.09 4.75
CA ALA A 151 -12.54 8.64 6.09
C ALA A 151 -14.05 8.74 6.37
N ALA A 152 -14.70 9.82 5.95
CA ALA A 152 -16.15 10.02 6.08
C ALA A 152 -16.96 8.96 5.33
N ASN A 153 -16.48 8.52 4.15
CA ASN A 153 -17.08 7.42 3.40
C ASN A 153 -16.74 6.04 3.96
N GLY A 154 -15.89 5.94 4.98
CA GLY A 154 -15.52 4.69 5.62
C GLY A 154 -14.66 3.79 4.72
N TRP A 155 -13.80 4.36 3.89
CA TRP A 155 -12.99 3.61 2.91
C TRP A 155 -11.63 3.14 3.45
N LEU A 156 -11.18 3.63 4.61
CA LEU A 156 -9.81 3.47 5.09
C LEU A 156 -9.73 2.92 6.51
N ASN A 157 -8.64 2.22 6.80
CA ASN A 157 -8.24 1.77 8.14
C ASN A 157 -6.91 2.38 8.59
N ILE A 158 -6.00 2.65 7.64
CA ILE A 158 -4.68 3.22 7.89
C ILE A 158 -4.47 4.36 6.88
N VAL A 159 -4.03 5.52 7.35
CA VAL A 159 -3.75 6.68 6.49
C VAL A 159 -2.39 7.27 6.80
N GLY A 160 -1.78 7.91 5.80
CA GLY A 160 -0.50 8.57 5.95
C GLY A 160 -0.19 9.48 4.77
N GLY A 161 1.10 9.70 4.53
CA GLY A 161 1.61 10.49 3.42
C GLY A 161 2.83 9.86 2.77
N CYS A 162 3.04 10.13 1.49
CA CYS A 162 4.22 9.70 0.73
C CYS A 162 5.07 10.92 0.33
N CYS A 163 5.48 11.05 -0.93
CA CYS A 163 6.37 12.12 -1.37
C CYS A 163 5.74 13.50 -1.17
N GLY A 164 6.55 14.47 -0.72
CA GLY A 164 6.11 15.84 -0.44
C GLY A 164 5.42 16.05 0.91
N THR A 165 4.92 14.98 1.54
CA THR A 165 4.26 15.11 2.84
C THR A 165 5.25 15.38 3.97
N THR A 166 4.81 16.13 4.98
CA THR A 166 5.63 16.58 6.12
C THR A 166 4.96 16.22 7.45
N PRO A 167 5.63 16.35 8.61
CA PRO A 167 4.97 16.17 9.90
C PRO A 167 3.72 17.03 10.11
N ASP A 168 3.66 18.23 9.49
CA ASP A 168 2.46 19.06 9.54
C ASP A 168 1.33 18.47 8.70
N HIS A 169 1.61 17.86 7.53
CA HIS A 169 0.62 17.09 6.78
C HIS A 169 0.05 15.96 7.63
N ILE A 170 0.92 15.18 8.28
CA ILE A 170 0.50 14.06 9.13
C ILE A 170 -0.35 14.55 10.31
N ARG A 171 -0.02 15.69 10.93
CA ARG A 171 -0.84 16.28 12.00
C ARG A 171 -2.24 16.63 11.51
N HIS A 172 -2.34 17.36 10.39
CA HIS A 172 -3.63 17.73 9.81
C HIS A 172 -4.44 16.50 9.40
N ILE A 173 -3.82 15.51 8.76
CA ILE A 173 -4.48 14.25 8.40
C ILE A 173 -5.05 13.58 9.66
N ALA A 174 -4.23 13.42 10.71
CA ALA A 174 -4.64 12.78 11.95
C ALA A 174 -5.81 13.51 12.63
N ASP A 175 -5.77 14.84 12.71
CA ASP A 175 -6.82 15.66 13.31
C ASP A 175 -8.15 15.55 12.55
N GLU A 176 -8.10 15.51 11.22
CA GLU A 176 -9.30 15.37 10.39
C GLU A 176 -9.90 13.96 10.46
N VAL A 177 -9.07 12.91 10.37
CA VAL A 177 -9.59 11.53 10.34
C VAL A 177 -10.03 11.00 11.70
N ALA A 178 -9.55 11.58 12.81
CA ALA A 178 -9.87 11.13 14.18
C ALA A 178 -11.36 11.16 14.52
N LYS A 179 -12.16 11.91 13.75
CA LYS A 179 -13.62 12.06 13.91
C LYS A 179 -14.39 10.83 13.38
N PHE A 180 -13.77 10.01 12.54
CA PHE A 180 -14.42 8.92 11.83
C PHE A 180 -14.05 7.55 12.38
N LYS A 181 -14.94 6.58 12.15
CA LYS A 181 -14.65 5.18 12.46
C LYS A 181 -13.88 4.54 11.31
N PRO A 182 -12.93 3.63 11.59
CA PRO A 182 -12.28 2.85 10.55
C PRO A 182 -13.29 2.04 9.73
N ARG A 183 -12.94 1.75 8.47
CA ARG A 183 -13.69 0.86 7.57
C ARG A 183 -13.98 -0.49 8.25
N LEU A 184 -15.22 -0.93 8.15
CA LEU A 184 -15.62 -2.27 8.56
C LEU A 184 -15.19 -3.28 7.48
N LEU A 185 -14.64 -4.41 7.90
CA LEU A 185 -14.33 -5.51 6.98
C LEU A 185 -15.62 -6.12 6.43
N PRO A 186 -15.63 -6.55 5.16
CA PRO A 186 -16.79 -7.23 4.60
C PRO A 186 -17.02 -8.58 5.30
N VAL A 187 -18.29 -8.98 5.41
CA VAL A 187 -18.64 -10.35 5.83
C VAL A 187 -18.42 -11.25 4.62
N LEU A 188 -17.39 -12.10 4.68
CA LEU A 188 -17.14 -13.09 3.64
C LEU A 188 -18.08 -14.27 3.87
N GLU A 189 -18.83 -14.66 2.84
CA GLU A 189 -19.56 -15.93 2.88
C GLU A 189 -18.55 -17.08 2.84
N GLU A 190 -18.65 -18.01 3.80
CA GLU A 190 -17.95 -19.28 3.70
C GLU A 190 -18.55 -20.07 2.54
N VAL A 191 -17.80 -20.22 1.46
CA VAL A 191 -18.19 -21.15 0.39
C VAL A 191 -17.98 -22.56 0.94
N MET A 192 -19.09 -23.21 1.32
CA MET A 192 -19.13 -24.62 1.74
C MET A 192 -18.73 -25.57 0.62
#